data_AF-A0A7I4Y7Y2-F1
#
_entry.id   AF-A0A7I4Y7Y2-F1
#
_cell.length_a   1.000
_cell.length_b   1.000
_cell.length_c   1.000
_cell.angle_alpha   90.00
_cell.angle_beta   90.00
_cell.angle_gamma   90.00
#
_symmetry.space_group_name_H-M   'P 1'
#
loop_
_entity.id
_entity.type
_entity.pdbx_description
1 polymer ?
#
loop_
_entity_poly.entity_id
_entity_poly.type
_entity_poly.pdbx_seq_one_letter_code
_entity_poly.pdbx_strand_id
1 'polypeptide(L)' 'MSLGSVVYQNITRRFSTLFLAASVGAFVVNYTFDTITDTIWDRVNAGKQWKDIKAQLENQA' A
#
# COMPACT_ATOMS: atom_id res chain seq x y z
N MET A 1 3.19 19.49 -23.90
CA MET A 1 3.09 18.01 -23.82
C MET A 1 2.14 17.67 -22.70
N SER A 2 1.25 16.68 -22.87
CA SER A 2 0.32 16.26 -21.79
C SER A 2 0.97 15.19 -20.91
N LEU A 3 0.53 15.07 -19.65
CA LEU A 3 0.95 13.98 -18.76
C LEU A 3 0.74 12.60 -19.41
N GLY A 4 -0.39 12.41 -20.10
CA GLY A 4 -0.66 11.17 -20.85
C GLY A 4 0.37 10.90 -21.95
N SER A 5 0.83 11.94 -22.67
CA SER A 5 1.86 11.78 -23.71
C SER A 5 3.21 11.34 -23.14
N VAL A 6 3.55 11.80 -21.93
CA VAL A 6 4.79 11.43 -21.22
C VAL A 6 4.72 9.97 -20.75
N VAL A 7 3.61 9.57 -20.13
CA VAL A 7 3.38 8.18 -19.70
C VAL A 7 3.39 7.23 -20.89
N TYR A 8 2.72 7.61 -21.98
CA TYR A 8 2.71 6.80 -23.19
C TYR A 8 4.12 6.60 -23.74
N GLN A 9 4.86 7.68 -23.95
CA GLN A 9 6.19 7.61 -24.56
C GLN A 9 7.22 6.85 -23.72
N ASN A 10 7.17 6.96 -22.39
CA ASN A 10 8.20 6.42 -21.51
C ASN A 10 7.86 5.06 -20.91
N ILE A 11 6.57 4.75 -20.70
CA ILE A 11 6.16 3.56 -19.96
C ILE A 11 5.40 2.59 -20.85
N THR A 12 4.31 3.04 -21.50
CA THR A 12 3.38 2.11 -22.15
C THR A 12 3.70 1.81 -23.61
N ARG A 13 4.55 2.61 -24.28
CA ARG A 13 4.87 2.46 -25.70
C ARG A 13 5.60 1.16 -26.03
N ARG A 14 6.43 0.63 -25.12
CA ARG A 14 7.14 -0.65 -25.31
C ARG A 14 6.59 -1.69 -24.34
N PHE A 15 6.35 -2.91 -24.84
CA PHE A 15 5.79 -3.98 -24.01
C PHE A 15 6.70 -4.34 -22.84
N SER A 16 8.02 -4.36 -23.02
CA SER A 16 8.97 -4.66 -21.94
C SER A 16 8.93 -3.64 -20.80
N THR A 17 8.85 -2.34 -21.12
CA THR A 17 8.74 -1.28 -20.11
C THR A 17 7.37 -1.28 -19.45
N LEU A 18 6.31 -1.56 -20.21
CA LEU A 18 4.96 -1.74 -19.68
C LEU A 18 4.89 -2.92 -18.70
N PHE A 19 5.42 -4.07 -19.09
CA PHE A 19 5.43 -5.28 -18.28
C PHE A 19 6.20 -5.08 -16.98
N LEU A 20 7.39 -4.45 -17.05
CA LEU A 20 8.17 -4.11 -15.87
C LEU A 20 7.40 -3.15 -14.94
N ALA A 21 6.84 -2.06 -15.50
CA ALA A 21 6.07 -1.09 -14.74
C ALA A 21 4.82 -1.70 -14.08
N ALA A 22 4.12 -2.59 -14.79
CA ALA A 22 2.96 -3.31 -14.25
C ALA A 22 3.36 -4.27 -13.13
N SER A 23 4.46 -5.00 -13.28
CA SER A 23 4.95 -5.96 -12.28
C SER A 23 5.39 -5.27 -10.99
N VAL A 24 6.19 -4.19 -11.12
CA VAL A 24 6.61 -3.36 -9.98
C VAL A 24 5.42 -2.63 -9.38
N GLY A 25 4.53 -2.08 -10.22
CA GLY A 25 3.31 -1.41 -9.80
C GLY A 25 2.41 -2.31 -8.97
N ALA A 26 2.22 -3.56 -9.39
CA ALA A 26 1.44 -4.54 -8.63
C ALA A 26 2.01 -4.78 -7.22
N PHE A 27 3.33 -4.94 -7.10
CA PHE A 27 3.98 -5.11 -5.80
C PHE A 27 3.80 -3.89 -4.89
N VAL A 28 4.06 -2.69 -5.42
CA VAL A 28 3.93 -1.43 -4.67
C VAL A 28 2.48 -1.20 -4.24
N VAL A 29 1.52 -1.44 -5.12
CA VAL A 29 0.10 -1.30 -4.83
C VAL A 29 -0.33 -2.27 -3.73
N ASN A 30 0.02 -3.56 -3.83
CA ASN A 30 -0.32 -4.53 -2.79
C ASN A 30 0.22 -4.11 -1.42
N TYR A 31 1.53 -3.81 -1.32
CA TYR A 31 2.14 -3.41 -0.06
C TYR A 31 1.50 -2.14 0.55
N THR A 32 1.26 -1.13 -0.30
CA THR A 32 0.67 0.14 0.14
C THR A 32 -0.78 -0.07 0.55
N PHE A 33 -1.54 -0.87 -0.22
CA PHE A 33 -2.94 -1.14 0.03
C PHE A 33 -3.13 -1.91 1.34
N ASP A 34 -2.33 -2.95 1.59
CA ASP A 34 -2.35 -3.71 2.84
C ASP A 34 -2.07 -2.78 4.03
N THR A 35 -1.00 -1.98 3.95
CA THR A 35 -0.63 -1.04 5.02
C THR A 35 -1.73 -0.02 5.31
N ILE A 36 -2.35 0.55 4.26
CA ILE A 36 -3.45 1.50 4.41
C ILE A 36 -4.65 0.82 5.05
N THR A 37 -5.01 -0.36 4.56
CA THR A 37 -6.18 -1.11 5.04
C THR A 37 -6.02 -1.49 6.51
N ASP A 38 -4.85 -2.01 6.89
CA ASP A 38 -4.51 -2.31 8.29
C ASP A 38 -4.57 -1.05 9.16
N THR A 39 -4.02 0.06 8.69
CA THR A 39 -4.06 1.34 9.44
C THR A 39 -5.50 1.81 9.66
N ILE A 40 -6.35 1.69 8.64
CA ILE A 40 -7.78 2.04 8.76
C ILE A 40 -8.46 1.09 9.74
N TRP A 41 -8.21 -0.22 9.62
CA TRP A 41 -8.77 -1.23 10.50
C TRP A 41 -8.40 -1.01 11.97
N ASP A 42 -7.14 -0.68 12.23
CA ASP A 42 -6.60 -0.38 13.55
C ASP A 42 -7.25 0.85 14.17
N ARG A 43 -7.42 1.92 13.38
CA ARG A 43 -8.10 3.12 13.86
C ARG A 43 -9.57 2.87 14.18
N VAL A 44 -10.26 2.10 13.35
CA VAL A 44 -11.69 1.80 13.55
C VAL A 44 -11.90 0.85 14.75
N ASN A 45 -10.97 -0.07 14.99
CA ASN A 45 -11.08 -1.07 16.05
C ASN A 45 -10.17 -0.79 17.25
N ALA A 46 -9.69 0.44 17.40
CA ALA A 46 -8.80 0.85 18.47
C ALA A 46 -9.39 0.49 19.85
N GLY A 47 -8.57 -0.14 20.69
CA GLY A 47 -8.94 -0.58 22.04
C GLY A 47 -9.70 -1.91 22.10
N LYS A 48 -10.09 -2.48 20.95
CA LYS A 48 -10.70 -3.84 20.88
C LYS A 48 -9.72 -4.88 20.38
N GLN A 49 -8.65 -4.46 19.71
CA GLN A 49 -7.68 -5.38 19.15
C GLN A 49 -6.79 -5.95 20.23
N TRP A 50 -6.40 -7.22 20.08
CA TRP A 50 -5.53 -7.89 21.04
C TRP A 50 -4.22 -7.14 21.27
N LYS A 51 -3.64 -6.52 20.23
CA LYS A 51 -2.43 -5.70 20.35
C LYS A 51 -2.60 -4.51 21.28
N ASP A 52 -3.77 -3.89 21.31
CA ASP A 52 -4.07 -2.76 22.20
C ASP A 52 -4.28 -3.23 23.64
N ILE A 53 -5.04 -4.32 23.81
CA ILE A 53 -5.30 -4.93 25.13
C ILE A 53 -3.99 -5.43 25.75
N LYS A 54 -3.16 -6.10 24.97
CA LYS A 54 -1.85 -6.58 25.39
C LYS A 54 -0.94 -5.41 25.81
N ALA A 55 -0.90 -4.33 25.02
CA ALA A 55 -0.12 -3.15 25.36
C ALA A 55 -0.60 -2.50 26.67
N GLN A 56 -1.91 -2.51 26.95
CA GLN A 56 -2.45 -2.05 28.22
C GLN A 56 -2.01 -2.94 29.39
N LEU A 57 -2.03 -4.26 29.22
CA LEU A 57 -1.63 -5.22 30.26
C LEU A 57 -0.12 -5.16 30.56
N GLU A 58 0.72 -5.05 29.52
CA GLU A 58 2.18 -4.92 29.70
C GLU A 58 2.55 -3.61 30.41
N ASN A 59 1.82 -2.52 30.17
CA ASN A 59 2.05 -1.24 30.87
C ASN A 59 1.56 -1.23 32.33
N GLN A 60 0.76 -2.22 32.75
CA GLN A 60 0.21 -2.32 34.11
C GLN A 60 1.03 -3.23 35.05
N ALA A 61 1.97 -4.00 34.51
CA ALA A 61 2.89 -4.86 35.26
C ALA A 61 4.17 -4.10 35.67
#